data_AF-A0A1J5LGY2-F1
#
_entry.id   AF-A0A1J5LGY2-F1
#
_cell.length_a   1.000
_cell.length_b   1.000
_cell.length_c   1.000
_cell.angle_alpha   90.00
_cell.angle_beta   90.00
_cell.angle_gamma   90.00
#
_symmetry.space_group_name_H-M   'P 1'
#
loop_
_entity.id
_entity.type
_entity.pdbx_description
1 polymer ?
#
loop_
_entity_poly.entity_id
_entity_poly.type
_entity_poly.pdbx_seq_one_letter_code
_entity_poly.pdbx_strand_id
1 'polypeptide(L)'
;MDNRHPGAPKSGQGTVPWAIKGELILNCNCTVFCPCVVSLGKHAPTEGYCQAWAGVRIDEGHYGDEDLSGLNVGLILEIPGLMARGNWKAAAYIDERASNDAYNGLIDIFSGKARGTTGLFKVLVSEFLGAERAPVIFETEGKTRRLIVGKQIHGEVVPVGGADSDQDIVVTNTEYWMGPDITVATATKGRVRAFGRVWDFDGRSAEICQIDWKGPR
;
A
#
# COMPACT_ATOMS: atom_id res chain seq x y z
N MET A 1 -5.75 -39.60 16.61
CA MET A 1 -6.18 -38.75 15.48
C MET A 1 -5.29 -37.52 15.51
N ASP A 2 -4.32 -37.49 14.61
CA ASP A 2 -3.28 -36.47 14.52
C ASP A 2 -3.81 -35.32 13.65
N ASN A 3 -4.20 -34.21 14.28
CA ASN A 3 -4.75 -33.01 13.62
C ASN A 3 -3.63 -32.02 13.25
N ARG A 4 -2.54 -32.52 12.66
CA ARG A 4 -1.51 -31.66 12.08
C ARG A 4 -1.90 -31.32 10.64
N HIS A 5 -2.32 -30.08 10.42
CA HIS A 5 -2.37 -29.50 9.07
C HIS A 5 -1.00 -29.72 8.39
N PRO A 6 -0.96 -30.22 7.15
CA PRO A 6 0.30 -30.31 6.43
C PRO A 6 0.85 -28.90 6.26
N GLY A 7 2.01 -28.65 6.88
CA GLY A 7 2.70 -27.38 6.75
C GLY A 7 3.01 -27.10 5.28
N ALA A 8 2.65 -25.91 4.80
CA ALA A 8 2.97 -25.46 3.46
C ALA A 8 4.48 -25.60 3.20
N PRO A 9 4.91 -25.99 1.98
CA PRO A 9 6.33 -26.20 1.69
C PRO A 9 7.10 -24.88 1.84
N LYS A 10 8.05 -24.85 2.77
CA LYS A 10 9.07 -23.79 2.85
C LYS A 10 10.17 -24.07 1.81
N SER A 11 10.00 -23.64 0.57
CA SER A 11 11.12 -23.58 -0.38
C SER A 11 10.83 -22.60 -1.52
N GLY A 12 11.38 -21.38 -1.44
CA GLY A 12 11.32 -20.39 -2.52
C GLY A 12 11.06 -18.93 -2.10
N GLN A 13 10.67 -18.69 -0.83
CA GLN A 13 10.35 -17.32 -0.38
C GLN A 13 11.54 -16.37 -0.53
N GLY A 14 11.36 -15.30 -1.32
CA GLY A 14 12.40 -14.33 -1.64
C GLY A 14 13.36 -14.76 -2.75
N THR A 15 13.02 -15.81 -3.51
CA THR A 15 13.70 -16.20 -4.76
C THR A 15 12.75 -16.34 -5.94
N VAL A 16 11.43 -16.38 -5.72
CA VAL A 16 10.41 -16.40 -6.78
C VAL A 16 10.40 -15.04 -7.50
N PRO A 17 10.58 -14.99 -8.84
CA PRO A 17 10.39 -13.79 -9.64
C PRO A 17 8.97 -13.24 -9.51
N TRP A 18 8.86 -11.92 -9.37
CA TRP A 18 7.56 -11.27 -9.31
C TRP A 18 7.64 -9.85 -9.85
N ALA A 19 6.51 -9.36 -10.36
CA ALA A 19 6.33 -7.98 -10.77
C ALA A 19 4.89 -7.54 -10.52
N ILE A 20 4.71 -6.25 -10.20
CA ILE A 20 3.42 -5.58 -10.08
C ILE A 20 3.54 -4.24 -10.78
N LYS A 21 2.67 -4.00 -11.75
CA LYS A 21 2.45 -2.70 -12.39
C LYS A 21 1.01 -2.25 -12.15
N GLY A 22 0.82 -0.98 -11.83
CA GLY A 22 -0.52 -0.42 -11.67
C GLY A 22 -0.53 0.94 -10.96
N GLU A 23 -1.55 1.19 -10.15
CA GLU A 23 -1.72 2.46 -9.42
C GLU A 23 -1.84 2.21 -7.92
N LEU A 24 -1.08 2.97 -7.14
CA LEU A 24 -1.19 3.04 -5.69
C LEU A 24 -1.82 4.38 -5.30
N ILE A 25 -2.75 4.33 -4.36
CA ILE A 25 -3.18 5.51 -3.60
C ILE A 25 -2.86 5.32 -2.13
N LEU A 26 -2.46 6.40 -1.47
CA LEU A 26 -2.24 6.41 -0.03
C LEU A 26 -2.88 7.66 0.57
N ASN A 27 -3.47 7.52 1.75
CA ASN A 27 -3.92 8.64 2.54
C ASN A 27 -3.43 8.46 3.98
N CYS A 28 -2.78 9.51 4.50
CA CYS A 28 -2.23 9.52 5.85
C CYS A 28 -2.70 10.73 6.64
N ASN A 29 -2.46 10.70 7.95
CA ASN A 29 -2.82 11.75 8.90
C ASN A 29 -2.00 13.05 8.79
N CYS A 30 -1.04 13.18 7.86
CA CYS A 30 -0.38 14.45 7.60
C CYS A 30 -1.40 15.52 7.15
N THR A 31 -1.01 16.80 7.18
CA THR A 31 -1.79 17.87 6.54
C THR A 31 -1.76 17.72 5.01
N VAL A 32 -1.77 18.76 4.18
CA VAL A 32 -1.96 18.57 2.73
C VAL A 32 -0.79 17.83 2.05
N PHE A 33 0.44 18.00 2.55
CA PHE A 33 1.63 17.41 1.94
C PHE A 33 2.38 16.51 2.91
N CYS A 34 2.70 15.29 2.48
CA CYS A 34 3.46 14.32 3.27
C CYS A 34 4.96 14.60 3.18
N PRO A 35 5.63 15.05 4.27
CA PRO A 35 7.06 15.33 4.24
C PRO A 35 7.91 14.07 4.03
N CYS A 36 7.34 12.88 4.20
CA CYS A 36 8.07 11.63 4.11
C CYS A 36 8.47 11.27 2.67
N VAL A 37 7.75 11.76 1.66
CA VAL A 37 8.05 11.53 0.23
C VAL A 37 9.43 12.08 -0.11
N VAL A 38 9.64 13.37 0.12
CA VAL A 38 10.87 14.07 -0.28
C VAL A 38 12.02 13.84 0.70
N SER A 39 11.70 13.65 1.98
CA SER A 39 12.71 13.39 3.01
C SER A 39 13.16 11.93 3.07
N LEU A 40 12.53 11.03 2.29
CA LEU A 40 12.71 9.59 2.37
C LEU A 40 12.56 9.08 3.81
N GLY A 41 11.54 9.61 4.51
CA GLY A 41 11.24 9.26 5.89
C GLY A 41 12.20 9.79 6.95
N LYS A 42 13.13 10.69 6.60
CA LYS A 42 14.09 11.31 7.55
C LYS A 42 13.47 12.48 8.34
N HIS A 43 12.39 13.08 7.84
CA HIS A 43 11.61 14.08 8.57
C HIS A 43 10.34 13.47 9.14
N ALA A 44 9.90 14.02 10.27
CA ALA A 44 8.72 13.54 10.97
C ALA A 44 7.46 13.78 10.12
N PRO A 45 6.47 12.87 10.17
CA PRO A 45 5.10 13.17 9.75
C PRO A 45 4.61 14.45 10.44
N THR A 46 3.61 15.12 9.86
CA THR A 46 3.11 16.39 10.40
C THR A 46 2.70 16.28 11.87
N GLU A 47 2.02 15.19 12.23
CA GLU A 47 1.52 14.93 13.58
C GLU A 47 2.56 14.23 14.48
N GLY A 48 3.82 14.11 14.03
CA GLY A 48 4.89 13.41 14.73
C GLY A 48 4.86 11.88 14.60
N TYR A 49 3.74 11.29 14.18
CA TYR A 49 3.54 9.88 13.87
C TYR A 49 2.70 9.74 12.60
N CYS A 50 2.80 8.59 11.91
CA CYS A 50 2.01 8.31 10.71
C CYS A 50 0.97 7.23 10.98
N GLN A 51 -0.27 7.50 10.59
CA GLN A 51 -1.33 6.52 10.44
C GLN A 51 -1.85 6.66 9.02
N ALA A 52 -1.94 5.56 8.29
CA ALA A 52 -2.30 5.59 6.89
C ALA A 52 -3.06 4.32 6.48
N TRP A 53 -3.84 4.47 5.41
CA TRP A 53 -4.25 3.36 4.58
C TRP A 53 -3.68 3.54 3.17
N ALA A 54 -3.47 2.44 2.47
CA ALA A 54 -3.12 2.47 1.05
C ALA A 54 -3.96 1.46 0.27
N GLY A 55 -4.16 1.74 -1.01
CA GLY A 55 -4.81 0.85 -1.96
C GLY A 55 -3.91 0.66 -3.17
N VAL A 56 -3.79 -0.57 -3.63
CA VAL A 56 -3.05 -0.92 -4.85
C VAL A 56 -4.02 -1.59 -5.82
N ARG A 57 -4.12 -1.02 -7.02
CA ARG A 57 -4.73 -1.68 -8.18
C ARG A 57 -3.62 -2.33 -9.00
N ILE A 58 -3.70 -3.63 -9.23
CA ILE A 58 -2.74 -4.37 -10.04
C ILE A 58 -3.29 -4.45 -11.46
N ASP A 59 -2.69 -3.70 -12.37
CA ASP A 59 -3.09 -3.69 -13.78
C ASP A 59 -2.45 -4.88 -14.52
N GLU A 60 -1.16 -5.14 -14.24
CA GLU A 60 -0.40 -6.29 -14.73
C GLU A 60 0.48 -6.82 -13.58
N GLY A 61 0.53 -8.13 -13.37
CA GLY A 61 1.45 -8.68 -12.37
C GLY A 61 1.50 -10.20 -12.31
N HIS A 62 2.57 -10.71 -11.71
CA HIS A 62 2.74 -12.16 -11.48
C HIS A 62 3.56 -12.43 -10.22
N TYR A 63 3.40 -13.64 -9.67
CA TYR A 63 4.29 -14.23 -8.67
C TYR A 63 4.66 -15.66 -9.09
N GLY A 64 5.84 -15.83 -9.68
CA GLY A 64 6.19 -17.03 -10.42
C GLY A 64 5.26 -17.19 -11.62
N ASP A 65 4.56 -18.32 -11.71
CA ASP A 65 3.59 -18.60 -12.78
C ASP A 65 2.16 -18.13 -12.44
N GLU A 66 1.93 -17.64 -11.21
CA GLU A 66 0.61 -17.17 -10.78
C GLU A 66 0.34 -15.75 -11.29
N ASP A 67 -0.80 -15.56 -11.95
CA ASP A 67 -1.26 -14.24 -12.41
C ASP A 67 -1.88 -13.44 -11.26
N LEU A 68 -1.44 -12.18 -11.12
CA LEU A 68 -1.95 -11.23 -10.12
C LEU A 68 -2.80 -10.12 -10.74
N SER A 69 -2.94 -10.10 -12.07
CA SER A 69 -3.56 -9.02 -12.82
C SER A 69 -5.05 -8.87 -12.47
N GLY A 70 -5.50 -7.63 -12.35
CA GLY A 70 -6.88 -7.28 -12.01
C GLY A 70 -7.26 -7.44 -10.53
N LEU A 71 -6.34 -7.90 -9.68
CA LEU A 71 -6.53 -7.95 -8.22
C LEU A 71 -6.21 -6.60 -7.57
N ASN A 72 -6.79 -6.37 -6.39
CA ASN A 72 -6.52 -5.19 -5.58
C ASN A 72 -6.00 -5.56 -4.19
N VAL A 73 -5.22 -4.68 -3.57
CA VAL A 73 -4.73 -4.85 -2.19
C VAL A 73 -5.02 -3.60 -1.38
N GLY A 74 -5.57 -3.79 -0.18
CA GLY A 74 -5.67 -2.74 0.84
C GLY A 74 -4.57 -2.91 1.88
N LEU A 75 -4.02 -1.81 2.38
CA LEU A 75 -3.01 -1.80 3.44
C LEU A 75 -3.41 -0.85 4.56
N ILE A 76 -2.96 -1.18 5.76
CA ILE A 76 -2.94 -0.29 6.92
C ILE A 76 -1.51 -0.16 7.39
N LEU A 77 -1.11 1.06 7.72
CA LEU A 77 0.21 1.40 8.22
C LEU A 77 0.08 2.28 9.45
N GLU A 78 0.84 1.96 10.49
CA GLU A 78 0.95 2.75 11.71
C GLU A 78 2.43 2.84 12.10
N ILE A 79 2.95 4.05 12.19
CA ILE A 79 4.38 4.33 12.35
C ILE A 79 4.52 5.35 13.49
N PRO A 80 5.17 5.02 14.61
CA PRO A 80 5.19 5.87 15.79
C PRO A 80 6.08 7.12 15.66
N GLY A 81 6.75 7.32 14.51
CA GLY A 81 7.71 8.39 14.32
C GLY A 81 8.24 8.48 12.90
N LEU A 82 9.55 8.68 12.77
CA LEU A 82 10.23 8.74 11.47
C LEU A 82 10.07 7.42 10.72
N MET A 83 9.57 7.48 9.48
CA MET A 83 9.40 6.30 8.63
C MET A 83 10.71 5.53 8.46
N ALA A 84 11.84 6.22 8.30
CA ALA A 84 13.14 5.58 8.13
C ALA A 84 13.68 4.85 9.37
N ARG A 85 13.11 5.11 10.57
CA ARG A 85 13.51 4.43 11.82
C ARG A 85 12.79 3.10 12.05
N GLY A 86 11.81 2.74 11.21
CA GLY A 86 11.07 1.48 11.34
C GLY A 86 10.09 1.49 12.52
N ASN A 87 9.89 0.33 13.14
CA ASN A 87 8.81 0.05 14.10
C ASN A 87 7.41 0.24 13.52
N TRP A 88 7.26 -0.07 12.23
CA TRP A 88 5.96 0.00 11.59
C TRP A 88 5.10 -1.16 12.05
N LYS A 89 3.81 -0.88 12.25
CA LYS A 89 2.77 -1.89 12.26
C LYS A 89 2.07 -1.86 10.92
N ALA A 90 1.87 -3.03 10.33
CA ALA A 90 1.23 -3.15 9.04
C ALA A 90 0.19 -4.28 9.02
N ALA A 91 -0.83 -4.12 8.20
CA ALA A 91 -1.78 -5.18 7.88
C ALA A 91 -2.16 -5.11 6.41
N ALA A 92 -2.59 -6.25 5.85
CA ALA A 92 -3.01 -6.33 4.45
C ALA A 92 -4.42 -6.90 4.32
N TYR A 93 -5.15 -6.39 3.35
CA TYR A 93 -6.38 -6.95 2.84
C TYR A 93 -6.15 -7.38 1.40
N ILE A 94 -6.27 -8.66 1.14
CA ILE A 94 -6.09 -9.23 -0.18
C ILE A 94 -7.48 -9.45 -0.79
N ASP A 95 -7.62 -9.09 -2.06
CA ASP A 95 -8.84 -9.33 -2.82
C ASP A 95 -9.33 -10.78 -2.65
N GLU A 96 -10.61 -10.94 -2.32
CA GLU A 96 -11.25 -12.24 -2.18
C GLU A 96 -11.27 -13.05 -3.49
N ARG A 97 -11.14 -12.36 -4.65
CA ARG A 97 -11.02 -12.98 -5.97
C ARG A 97 -9.68 -13.70 -6.18
N ALA A 98 -8.66 -13.42 -5.36
CA ALA A 98 -7.35 -14.03 -5.49
C ALA A 98 -7.43 -15.55 -5.23
N SER A 99 -6.71 -16.34 -6.03
CA SER A 99 -6.48 -17.75 -5.73
C SER A 99 -5.72 -17.91 -4.40
N ASN A 100 -5.53 -19.14 -3.92
CA ASN A 100 -4.69 -19.36 -2.73
C ASN A 100 -3.22 -19.04 -2.99
N ASP A 101 -2.73 -19.30 -4.20
CA ASP A 101 -1.34 -19.04 -4.56
C ASP A 101 -1.11 -17.54 -4.75
N ALA A 102 -2.05 -16.83 -5.40
CA ALA A 102 -2.00 -15.36 -5.51
C ALA A 102 -2.06 -14.70 -4.13
N TYR A 103 -2.92 -15.19 -3.24
CA TYR A 103 -3.01 -14.69 -1.86
C TYR A 103 -1.68 -14.83 -1.10
N ASN A 104 -1.06 -16.00 -1.16
CA ASN A 104 0.23 -16.23 -0.51
C ASN A 104 1.34 -15.39 -1.14
N GLY A 105 1.38 -15.29 -2.48
CA GLY A 105 2.34 -14.46 -3.20
C GLY A 105 2.22 -12.99 -2.83
N LEU A 106 1.00 -12.44 -2.79
CA LEU A 106 0.75 -11.07 -2.38
C LEU A 106 1.15 -10.83 -0.92
N ILE A 107 0.89 -11.76 0.00
CA ILE A 107 1.40 -11.64 1.38
C ILE A 107 2.92 -11.59 1.40
N ASP A 108 3.59 -12.44 0.63
CA ASP A 108 5.05 -12.45 0.59
C ASP A 108 5.61 -11.15 -0.01
N ILE A 109 4.96 -10.58 -1.03
CA ILE A 109 5.31 -9.26 -1.59
C ILE A 109 5.10 -8.15 -0.56
N PHE A 110 3.90 -8.00 -0.02
CA PHE A 110 3.53 -6.88 0.85
C PHE A 110 4.10 -6.97 2.28
N SER A 111 4.57 -8.14 2.71
CA SER A 111 5.38 -8.29 3.94
C SER A 111 6.89 -8.10 3.71
N GLY A 112 7.33 -7.92 2.45
CA GLY A 112 8.73 -7.79 2.07
C GLY A 112 9.52 -9.10 2.04
N LYS A 113 8.89 -10.25 2.29
CA LYS A 113 9.53 -11.59 2.21
C LYS A 113 9.97 -11.93 0.79
N ALA A 114 9.24 -11.43 -0.22
CA ALA A 114 9.57 -11.60 -1.63
C ALA A 114 10.77 -10.74 -2.10
N ARG A 115 11.35 -9.90 -1.22
CA ARG A 115 12.49 -9.01 -1.52
C ARG A 115 12.16 -8.00 -2.61
N GLY A 116 13.13 -7.54 -3.42
CA GLY A 116 12.90 -6.53 -4.45
C GLY A 116 12.43 -5.17 -3.89
N THR A 117 11.57 -4.47 -4.63
CA THR A 117 11.07 -3.13 -4.29
C THR A 117 10.45 -3.06 -2.89
N THR A 118 9.69 -4.09 -2.46
CA THR A 118 9.07 -4.12 -1.13
C THR A 118 9.96 -4.74 -0.05
N GLY A 119 11.20 -5.12 -0.38
CA GLY A 119 12.15 -5.75 0.55
C GLY A 119 12.46 -4.90 1.78
N LEU A 120 12.31 -3.58 1.70
CA LEU A 120 12.45 -2.66 2.83
C LEU A 120 11.47 -2.94 3.97
N PHE A 121 10.27 -3.45 3.68
CA PHE A 121 9.28 -3.78 4.72
C PHE A 121 9.78 -4.85 5.69
N LYS A 122 10.64 -5.76 5.22
CA LYS A 122 11.28 -6.76 6.08
C LYS A 122 12.12 -6.13 7.22
N VAL A 123 12.62 -4.91 7.01
CA VAL A 123 13.44 -4.18 7.97
C VAL A 123 12.60 -3.18 8.76
N LEU A 124 11.64 -2.52 8.12
CA LEU A 124 10.88 -1.43 8.74
C LEU A 124 9.66 -1.90 9.54
N VAL A 125 9.03 -3.01 9.15
CA VAL A 125 7.84 -3.56 9.82
C VAL A 125 8.28 -4.47 10.96
N SER A 126 8.07 -4.01 12.19
CA SER A 126 8.32 -4.81 13.40
C SER A 126 7.14 -5.70 13.77
N GLU A 127 5.92 -5.32 13.39
CA GLU A 127 4.69 -6.03 13.73
C GLU A 127 3.76 -6.10 12.51
N PHE A 128 3.57 -7.31 11.99
CA PHE A 128 2.55 -7.55 10.97
C PHE A 128 1.29 -8.07 11.66
N LEU A 129 0.24 -7.25 11.70
CA LEU A 129 -0.99 -7.50 12.44
C LEU A 129 -1.81 -8.65 11.84
N GLY A 130 -1.61 -8.92 10.55
CA GLY A 130 -2.28 -9.99 9.82
C GLY A 130 -2.54 -9.64 8.37
N ALA A 131 -2.96 -10.65 7.62
CA ALA A 131 -3.54 -10.50 6.30
C ALA A 131 -4.91 -11.18 6.29
N GLU A 132 -5.91 -10.51 5.74
CA GLU A 132 -7.27 -11.02 5.62
C GLU A 132 -7.73 -10.97 4.15
N ARG A 133 -8.58 -11.91 3.76
CA ARG A 133 -9.32 -11.79 2.48
C ARG A 133 -10.51 -10.86 2.68
N ALA A 134 -10.73 -9.98 1.73
CA ALA A 134 -11.90 -9.09 1.72
C ALA A 134 -12.26 -8.70 0.28
N PRO A 135 -13.50 -8.25 0.02
CA PRO A 135 -13.78 -7.52 -1.22
C PRO A 135 -12.96 -6.24 -1.21
N VAL A 136 -12.01 -6.13 -2.14
CA VAL A 136 -11.17 -4.95 -2.34
C VAL A 136 -11.51 -4.34 -3.70
N ILE A 137 -12.17 -3.19 -3.67
CA ILE A 137 -12.60 -2.47 -4.86
C ILE A 137 -11.75 -1.22 -4.98
N PHE A 138 -11.12 -1.05 -6.13
CA PHE A 138 -10.42 0.17 -6.51
C PHE A 138 -11.11 0.77 -7.74
N GLU A 139 -11.60 1.99 -7.63
CA GLU A 139 -12.30 2.68 -8.70
C GLU A 139 -11.61 3.99 -9.07
N THR A 140 -11.66 4.32 -10.35
CA THR A 140 -11.23 5.62 -10.88
C THR A 140 -12.38 6.25 -11.63
N GLU A 141 -12.81 7.43 -11.20
CA GLU A 141 -13.87 8.22 -11.84
C GLU A 141 -13.33 9.62 -12.11
N GLY A 142 -13.00 9.92 -13.38
CA GLY A 142 -12.28 11.15 -13.72
C GLY A 142 -10.95 11.22 -12.97
N LYS A 143 -10.75 12.28 -12.17
CA LYS A 143 -9.57 12.45 -11.31
C LYS A 143 -9.72 11.77 -9.94
N THR A 144 -10.90 11.32 -9.57
CA THR A 144 -11.16 10.74 -8.25
C THR A 144 -10.75 9.27 -8.20
N ARG A 145 -10.03 8.88 -7.15
CA ARG A 145 -9.70 7.47 -6.86
C ARG A 145 -10.39 7.04 -5.58
N ARG A 146 -10.97 5.86 -5.58
CA ARG A 146 -11.66 5.27 -4.42
C ARG A 146 -11.08 3.91 -4.08
N LEU A 147 -10.94 3.66 -2.78
CA LEU A 147 -10.66 2.34 -2.24
C LEU A 147 -11.78 1.95 -1.28
N ILE A 148 -12.39 0.79 -1.54
CA ILE A 148 -13.39 0.19 -0.66
C ILE A 148 -12.89 -1.20 -0.29
N VAL A 149 -12.53 -1.38 0.97
CA VAL A 149 -12.21 -2.69 1.56
C VAL A 149 -13.35 -3.05 2.50
N GLY A 150 -14.30 -3.85 2.00
CA GLY A 150 -15.49 -4.27 2.75
C GLY A 150 -16.12 -3.16 3.61
N LYS A 151 -16.05 -3.34 4.93
CA LYS A 151 -16.48 -2.34 5.95
C LYS A 151 -15.29 -1.68 6.66
N GLN A 152 -14.07 -2.06 6.30
CA GLN A 152 -12.84 -1.78 7.02
C GLN A 152 -12.22 -0.47 6.58
N ILE A 153 -12.15 -0.20 5.27
CA ILE A 153 -11.52 1.02 4.72
C ILE A 153 -12.42 1.58 3.64
N HIS A 154 -12.91 2.80 3.84
CA HIS A 154 -13.61 3.57 2.80
C HIS A 154 -12.83 4.86 2.55
N GLY A 155 -12.06 4.87 1.48
CA GLY A 155 -11.19 5.96 1.07
C GLY A 155 -11.62 6.58 -0.26
N GLU A 156 -11.46 7.90 -0.36
CA GLU A 156 -11.59 8.66 -1.60
C GLU A 156 -10.54 9.76 -1.60
N VAL A 157 -9.79 9.88 -2.70
CA VAL A 157 -8.74 10.88 -2.86
C VAL A 157 -8.88 11.58 -4.21
N VAL A 158 -8.56 12.87 -4.22
CA VAL A 158 -8.57 13.72 -5.42
C VAL A 158 -7.23 14.45 -5.54
N PRO A 159 -6.62 14.51 -6.73
CA PRO A 159 -5.43 15.31 -6.96
C PRO A 159 -5.62 16.78 -6.57
N VAL A 160 -4.56 17.40 -6.07
CA VAL A 160 -4.50 18.85 -5.92
C VAL A 160 -4.21 19.45 -7.29
N GLY A 161 -5.08 20.34 -7.76
CA GLY A 161 -4.93 21.00 -9.05
C GLY A 161 -3.68 21.89 -9.11
N GLY A 162 -3.00 21.90 -10.26
CA GLY A 162 -1.89 22.78 -10.55
C GLY A 162 -2.35 24.18 -11.00
N ALA A 163 -1.37 25.02 -11.36
CA ALA A 163 -1.64 26.33 -11.95
C ALA A 163 -2.25 26.22 -13.36
N ASP A 164 -1.86 25.18 -14.11
CA ASP A 164 -2.56 24.74 -15.31
C ASP A 164 -3.71 23.82 -14.88
N SER A 165 -4.94 24.12 -15.33
CA SER A 165 -6.14 23.37 -14.97
C SER A 165 -6.11 21.90 -15.45
N ASP A 166 -5.33 21.63 -16.50
CA ASP A 166 -5.20 20.30 -17.08
C ASP A 166 -4.09 19.47 -16.41
N GLN A 167 -3.30 20.07 -15.51
CA GLN A 167 -2.21 19.41 -14.81
C GLN A 167 -2.43 19.37 -13.30
N ASP A 168 -2.11 18.23 -12.70
CA ASP A 168 -2.10 18.07 -11.25
C ASP A 168 -0.71 18.41 -10.69
N ILE A 169 -0.60 18.72 -9.40
CA ILE A 169 0.69 18.92 -8.76
C ILE A 169 1.40 17.57 -8.58
N VAL A 170 2.60 17.44 -9.15
CA VAL A 170 3.40 16.21 -9.09
C VAL A 170 4.80 16.52 -8.57
N VAL A 171 5.28 15.69 -7.64
CA VAL A 171 6.70 15.62 -7.27
C VAL A 171 7.34 14.54 -8.13
N THR A 172 8.29 14.91 -9.00
CA THR A 172 8.95 13.99 -9.92
C THR A 172 10.39 13.69 -9.51
N ASN A 173 10.97 12.61 -10.06
CA ASN A 173 12.36 12.19 -9.82
C ASN A 173 12.68 11.91 -8.33
N THR A 174 11.74 11.28 -7.62
CA THR A 174 11.95 10.87 -6.24
C THR A 174 12.67 9.51 -6.15
N GLU A 175 13.41 9.27 -5.07
CA GLU A 175 13.88 7.93 -4.68
C GLU A 175 12.83 7.21 -3.80
N TYR A 176 11.58 7.65 -3.82
CA TYR A 176 10.55 7.08 -2.95
C TYR A 176 10.19 5.67 -3.42
N TRP A 177 10.04 4.75 -2.47
CA TRP A 177 9.88 3.33 -2.77
C TRP A 177 8.61 3.01 -3.58
N MET A 178 7.58 3.86 -3.48
CA MET A 178 6.32 3.67 -4.21
C MET A 178 6.51 3.90 -5.70
N GLY A 179 7.31 4.89 -6.09
CA GLY A 179 7.57 5.22 -7.48
C GLY A 179 8.24 6.58 -7.64
N PRO A 180 8.75 6.89 -8.84
CA PRO A 180 9.53 8.09 -9.10
C PRO A 180 8.68 9.36 -9.08
N ASP A 181 7.40 9.25 -9.45
CA ASP A 181 6.48 10.38 -9.59
C ASP A 181 5.30 10.22 -8.62
N ILE A 182 5.08 11.24 -7.79
CA ILE A 182 4.05 11.27 -6.75
C ILE A 182 3.12 12.45 -7.02
N THR A 183 1.89 12.14 -7.42
CA THR A 183 0.83 13.15 -7.54
C THR A 183 0.34 13.51 -6.14
N VAL A 184 0.41 14.80 -5.81
CA VAL A 184 -0.10 15.33 -4.54
C VAL A 184 -1.62 15.32 -4.59
N ALA A 185 -2.26 14.74 -3.60
CA ALA A 185 -3.70 14.61 -3.49
C ALA A 185 -4.19 15.00 -2.09
N THR A 186 -5.50 15.13 -1.95
CA THR A 186 -6.19 15.30 -0.66
C THR A 186 -7.32 14.27 -0.57
N ALA A 187 -7.52 13.71 0.61
CA ALA A 187 -8.65 12.83 0.85
C ALA A 187 -9.94 13.62 1.01
N THR A 188 -11.00 13.17 0.33
CA THR A 188 -12.39 13.61 0.53
C THR A 188 -13.19 12.58 1.35
N LYS A 189 -12.56 11.42 1.64
CA LYS A 189 -13.03 10.40 2.57
C LYS A 189 -11.83 9.57 3.02
N GLY A 190 -11.73 9.27 4.32
CA GLY A 190 -10.60 8.49 4.85
C GLY A 190 -10.98 7.66 6.07
N ARG A 191 -12.11 6.95 6.03
CA ARG A 191 -12.63 6.19 7.18
C ARG A 191 -11.98 4.82 7.28
N VAL A 192 -11.39 4.53 8.44
CA VAL A 192 -10.77 3.24 8.74
C VAL A 192 -11.36 2.66 10.02
N ARG A 193 -11.76 1.39 9.99
CA ARG A 193 -12.13 0.57 11.15
C ARG A 193 -11.62 -0.85 10.96
N ALA A 194 -10.41 -1.11 11.43
CA ALA A 194 -9.68 -2.33 11.11
C ALA A 194 -8.62 -2.63 12.16
N PHE A 195 -8.42 -3.91 12.50
CA PHE A 195 -7.43 -4.36 13.48
C PHE A 195 -7.47 -3.56 14.80
N GLY A 196 -8.67 -3.17 15.27
CA GLY A 196 -8.83 -2.36 16.50
C GLY A 196 -8.51 -0.87 16.37
N ARG A 197 -8.17 -0.39 15.16
CA ARG A 197 -7.99 1.03 14.86
C ARG A 197 -9.27 1.65 14.33
N VAL A 198 -9.50 2.90 14.70
CA VAL A 198 -10.61 3.73 14.22
C VAL A 198 -10.04 5.10 13.87
N TRP A 199 -9.96 5.41 12.58
CA TRP A 199 -9.37 6.66 12.09
C TRP A 199 -10.29 7.35 11.09
N ASP A 200 -10.15 8.67 11.01
CA ASP A 200 -10.76 9.51 9.98
C ASP A 200 -9.71 10.49 9.47
N PHE A 201 -9.48 10.47 8.17
CA PHE A 201 -8.46 11.27 7.47
C PHE A 201 -9.08 12.18 6.40
N ASP A 202 -10.38 12.49 6.51
CA ASP A 202 -11.01 13.49 5.64
C ASP A 202 -10.24 14.83 5.66
N GLY A 203 -9.99 15.40 4.48
CA GLY A 203 -9.20 16.62 4.28
C GLY A 203 -7.68 16.47 4.52
N ARG A 204 -7.17 15.26 4.74
CA ARG A 204 -5.74 15.00 5.01
C ARG A 204 -4.96 14.59 3.76
N SER A 205 -3.64 14.52 3.89
CA SER A 205 -2.71 14.20 2.80
C SER A 205 -3.14 12.95 2.07
N ALA A 206 -3.11 13.00 0.75
CA ALA A 206 -3.15 11.82 -0.09
C ALA A 206 -2.06 11.87 -1.16
N GLU A 207 -1.75 10.71 -1.70
CA GLU A 207 -0.75 10.52 -2.74
C GLU A 207 -1.33 9.54 -3.76
N ILE A 208 -1.05 9.79 -5.04
CA ILE A 208 -1.37 8.88 -6.15
C ILE A 208 -0.07 8.62 -6.90
N CYS A 209 0.26 7.36 -7.10
CA CYS A 209 1.52 6.93 -7.69
C CYS A 209 1.30 5.80 -8.69
N GLN A 210 1.87 5.93 -9.88
CA GLN A 210 2.00 4.78 -10.78
C GLN A 210 3.15 3.91 -10.30
N ILE A 211 2.89 2.62 -10.13
CA ILE A 211 3.85 1.67 -9.58
C ILE A 211 4.37 0.72 -10.66
N ASP A 212 5.67 0.43 -10.59
CA ASP A 212 6.37 -0.61 -11.35
C ASP A 212 7.36 -1.28 -10.39
N TRP A 213 6.84 -2.27 -9.66
CA TRP A 213 7.55 -2.98 -8.60
C TRP A 213 7.99 -4.35 -9.07
N LYS A 214 9.16 -4.79 -8.61
CA LYS A 214 9.72 -6.08 -8.99
C LYS A 214 10.65 -6.64 -7.95
N GLY A 215 10.87 -7.94 -8.03
CA GLY A 215 11.88 -8.65 -7.26
C GLY A 215 12.18 -10.02 -7.86
N PRO A 216 13.01 -10.84 -7.21
CA PRO A 216 13.56 -10.67 -5.86
C PRO A 216 14.90 -9.92 -5.77
N ARG A 217 15.54 -9.57 -6.90
CA ARG A 217 16.83 -8.86 -6.94
C ARG A 217 16.67 -7.36 -6.83
#